data_AF-A0A1L4BRX6-F1
#
_entry.id   AF-A0A1L4BRX6-F1
#
_cell.length_a   1.000
_cell.length_b   1.000
_cell.length_c   1.000
_cell.angle_alpha   90.00
_cell.angle_beta   90.00
_cell.angle_gamma   90.00
#
_symmetry.space_group_name_H-M   'P 1'
#
loop_
_entity.id
_entity.type
_entity.pdbx_description
1 polymer ?
#
loop_
_entity_poly.entity_id
_entity_poly.type
_entity_poly.pdbx_seq_one_letter_code
_entity_poly.pdbx_strand_id
1 'polypeptide(L)'
;MFSNILAISSDCPISPRINFLADNVETLQEFMWGIGWYSNDHNAVSILKDSYVENVDSLSTFFEDNPNFCSSTFIGHIYSHSLFDKTSLNLQPFMKPHAGREWTIVHNGDLNRVYQSKLPLNFSDYEPVGKTDSEYILCWILSQLRKKNIRELDDDNLFYIHELLKQVNEAGQVNLVLSNGDITIVYQDKEDLNPIYYQKFFPPRNTNNLDVGYINIATGLYEDGLRTYTIFSNNVNVKDKWRKLLPGQMVVASHGRIVWNSDKNSSNYGGHKYQPQHLNVPIENNELKVSERILEIIHTTKYTYEFPVTLSKHSVRMKPIVDTKQRILDYDLNISVACDQEEYTDVFGNDVVFLKTKEPYKEFIIEMKTKVAVNTDHSVRKRSISTRTTMPITWMPWQRQMMTPYLLSIELPQTQLEELMEYAVSFVKRNDSDIMAVLDDINRTIYYEYNYISGSTNFTTTAYDVYVSREGVCQDFSNLFICLARLLGIPARYRTGYIFNGGHYSNTAMSDATHAWVELYIPWVGWIGYDPTNGCEVNSDHVRIACGRTYIDATPTTGTIYRGSGKESLSIDVKVFDITE
;
A
#
# COMPACT_ATOMS: atom_id res chain seq x y z
N MET A 1 -3.51 31.69 -22.62
CA MET A 1 -4.14 31.87 -21.29
C MET A 1 -3.67 30.70 -20.44
N PHE A 2 -2.97 30.98 -19.34
CA PHE A 2 -2.30 29.97 -18.53
C PHE A 2 -3.14 29.65 -17.29
N SER A 3 -3.32 28.36 -16.99
CA SER A 3 -4.03 27.88 -15.80
C SER A 3 -3.48 26.50 -15.45
N ASN A 4 -2.77 26.42 -14.33
CA ASN A 4 -2.06 25.24 -13.86
C ASN A 4 -2.62 24.79 -12.51
N ILE A 5 -3.19 23.60 -12.47
CA ILE A 5 -3.59 22.93 -11.23
C ILE A 5 -2.38 22.17 -10.70
N LEU A 6 -2.12 22.27 -9.40
CA LEU A 6 -1.14 21.45 -8.71
C LEU A 6 -1.82 20.76 -7.54
N ALA A 7 -1.66 19.44 -7.43
CA ALA A 7 -1.99 18.72 -6.21
C ALA A 7 -0.89 17.73 -5.88
N ILE A 8 -0.50 17.66 -4.61
CA ILE A 8 0.48 16.70 -4.10
C ILE A 8 -0.20 15.94 -2.98
N SER A 9 -0.17 14.62 -3.05
CA SER A 9 -0.49 13.73 -1.93
C SER A 9 0.76 12.93 -1.61
N SER A 10 1.17 12.90 -0.36
CA SER A 10 2.36 12.20 0.11
C SER A 10 2.04 11.35 1.33
N ASP A 11 2.81 10.29 1.52
CA ASP A 11 2.60 9.34 2.61
C ASP A 11 2.92 9.90 4.00
N CYS A 12 3.79 10.91 4.08
CA CYS A 12 4.13 11.65 5.28
C CYS A 12 4.28 13.13 4.96
N PRO A 13 4.26 14.02 5.97
CA PRO A 13 4.54 15.43 5.75
C PRO A 13 5.89 15.64 5.05
N ILE A 14 5.86 16.35 3.92
CA ILE A 14 7.03 16.78 3.15
C ILE A 14 7.08 18.30 3.05
N SER A 15 8.26 18.84 2.77
CA SER A 15 8.47 20.28 2.54
C SER A 15 8.96 20.54 1.11
N PRO A 16 8.03 20.58 0.14
CA PRO A 16 8.38 20.81 -1.24
C PRO A 16 8.87 22.24 -1.43
N ARG A 17 9.97 22.44 -2.14
CA ARG A 17 10.41 23.75 -2.60
C ARG A 17 9.69 24.05 -3.89
N ILE A 18 9.04 25.20 -3.95
CA ILE A 18 8.24 25.64 -5.09
C ILE A 18 8.90 26.89 -5.65
N ASN A 19 9.58 26.73 -6.78
CA ASN A 19 10.29 27.80 -7.47
C ASN A 19 9.52 28.20 -8.71
N PHE A 20 9.19 29.49 -8.85
CA PHE A 20 8.52 30.00 -10.04
C PHE A 20 9.56 30.22 -11.15
N LEU A 21 9.45 29.47 -12.23
CA LEU A 21 10.26 29.62 -13.43
C LEU A 21 9.61 30.69 -14.31
N ALA A 22 10.28 31.82 -14.54
CA ALA A 22 9.83 32.78 -15.54
C ALA A 22 11.01 33.45 -16.24
N ASP A 23 10.88 33.60 -17.56
CA ASP A 23 11.92 34.19 -18.40
C ASP A 23 11.98 35.73 -18.30
N ASN A 24 10.91 36.38 -17.82
CA ASN A 24 10.82 37.84 -17.67
C ASN A 24 9.88 38.27 -16.51
N VAL A 25 10.20 39.38 -15.83
CA VAL A 25 9.50 39.93 -14.64
C VAL A 25 8.09 40.41 -14.96
N GLU A 26 7.85 40.94 -16.16
CA GLU A 26 6.52 41.42 -16.58
C GLU A 26 5.48 40.28 -16.63
N THR A 27 5.90 39.10 -17.10
CA THR A 27 5.07 37.88 -17.12
C THR A 27 4.69 37.39 -15.72
N LEU A 28 5.57 37.58 -14.72
CA LEU A 28 5.32 37.19 -13.33
C LEU A 28 4.27 38.06 -12.65
N GLN A 29 4.23 39.36 -12.98
CA GLN A 29 3.26 40.30 -12.43
C GLN A 29 1.83 40.03 -12.93
N GLU A 30 1.67 39.26 -14.00
CA GLU A 30 0.36 38.83 -14.50
C GLU A 30 -0.19 37.58 -13.79
N PHE A 31 0.65 36.80 -13.11
CA PHE A 31 0.23 35.55 -12.46
C PHE A 31 -0.47 35.78 -11.13
N MET A 32 -1.66 35.20 -11.00
CA MET A 32 -2.29 34.97 -9.72
C MET A 32 -1.97 33.55 -9.26
N TRP A 33 -1.81 33.36 -7.97
CA TRP A 33 -1.50 32.06 -7.41
C TRP A 33 -2.13 31.87 -6.03
N GLY A 34 -2.37 30.62 -5.69
CA GLY A 34 -2.70 30.24 -4.33
C GLY A 34 -2.34 28.80 -4.06
N ILE A 35 -1.84 28.54 -2.86
CA ILE A 35 -1.44 27.22 -2.38
C ILE A 35 -2.04 27.02 -1.00
N GLY A 36 -2.72 25.89 -0.83
CA GLY A 36 -3.24 25.38 0.42
C GLY A 36 -2.48 24.13 0.83
N TRP A 37 -2.17 24.01 2.11
CA TRP A 37 -1.56 22.81 2.69
C TRP A 37 -2.15 22.52 4.07
N TYR A 38 -2.29 21.24 4.38
CA TYR A 38 -2.95 20.79 5.60
C TYR A 38 -1.96 20.69 6.76
N SER A 39 -2.42 21.01 7.96
CA SER A 39 -1.66 20.75 9.19
C SER A 39 -1.46 19.25 9.42
N ASN A 40 -0.53 18.88 10.31
CA ASN A 40 -0.23 17.47 10.63
C ASN A 40 -1.45 16.67 11.12
N ASP A 41 -2.44 17.32 11.72
CA ASP A 41 -3.68 16.65 12.17
C ASP A 41 -4.71 16.47 11.03
N HIS A 42 -4.35 16.86 9.81
CA HIS A 42 -5.13 16.81 8.56
C HIS A 42 -6.51 17.49 8.57
N ASN A 43 -6.92 18.11 9.68
CA ASN A 43 -8.25 18.67 9.85
C ASN A 43 -8.37 20.15 9.45
N ALA A 44 -7.25 20.87 9.46
CA ALA A 44 -7.18 22.30 9.16
C ALA A 44 -6.20 22.58 8.02
N VAL A 45 -6.53 23.58 7.19
CA VAL A 45 -5.76 24.00 6.03
C VAL A 45 -5.22 25.42 6.22
N SER A 46 -3.94 25.60 5.91
CA SER A 46 -3.33 26.91 5.74
C SER A 46 -3.37 27.27 4.27
N ILE A 47 -3.88 28.46 3.93
CA ILE A 47 -3.97 28.95 2.54
C ILE A 47 -3.19 30.25 2.42
N LEU A 48 -2.27 30.28 1.46
CA LEU A 48 -1.57 31.48 1.03
C LEU A 48 -1.89 31.74 -0.44
N LYS A 49 -2.31 32.96 -0.77
CA LYS A 49 -2.69 33.34 -2.12
C LYS A 49 -2.48 34.82 -2.38
N ASP A 50 -2.08 35.16 -3.60
CA ASP A 50 -1.87 36.53 -4.03
C ASP A 50 -2.30 36.73 -5.49
N SER A 51 -2.64 37.97 -5.81
CA SER A 51 -3.11 38.42 -7.11
C SER A 51 -1.99 38.77 -8.09
N TYR A 52 -0.75 38.88 -7.60
CA TYR A 52 0.47 39.11 -8.38
C TYR A 52 1.70 38.63 -7.60
N VAL A 53 2.83 38.43 -8.29
CA VAL A 53 4.12 38.08 -7.67
C VAL A 53 5.04 39.30 -7.76
N GLU A 54 5.37 39.93 -6.64
CA GLU A 54 6.29 41.08 -6.60
C GLU A 54 7.75 40.66 -6.72
N ASN A 55 8.16 39.65 -5.96
CA ASN A 55 9.54 39.19 -5.87
C ASN A 55 9.59 37.67 -5.71
N VAL A 56 10.12 36.99 -6.74
CA VAL A 56 10.25 35.52 -6.77
C VAL A 56 11.23 35.03 -5.70
N ASP A 57 12.33 35.75 -5.46
CA ASP A 57 13.34 35.35 -4.46
C ASP A 57 12.79 35.41 -3.04
N SER A 58 11.97 36.40 -2.73
CA SER A 58 11.32 36.49 -1.41
C SER A 58 10.30 35.36 -1.20
N LEU A 59 9.63 34.96 -2.27
CA LEU A 59 8.62 33.92 -2.26
C LEU A 59 9.23 32.51 -2.21
N SER A 60 10.33 32.27 -2.93
CA SER A 60 11.11 31.04 -2.80
C SER A 60 11.71 30.92 -1.41
N THR A 61 12.32 32.00 -0.89
CA THR A 61 12.84 32.04 0.50
C THR A 61 11.74 31.71 1.51
N PHE A 62 10.51 32.19 1.30
CA PHE A 62 9.38 31.83 2.18
C PHE A 62 9.08 30.33 2.16
N PHE A 63 9.06 29.68 1.00
CA PHE A 63 8.80 28.23 0.94
C PHE A 63 9.97 27.39 1.45
N GLU A 64 11.20 27.87 1.31
CA GLU A 64 12.40 27.17 1.79
C GLU A 64 12.60 27.30 3.30
N ASP A 65 12.41 28.49 3.86
CA ASP A 65 12.75 28.80 5.26
C ASP A 65 11.57 28.66 6.23
N ASN A 66 10.34 28.41 5.73
CA ASN A 66 9.17 28.29 6.59
C ASN A 66 8.97 26.85 7.10
N PRO A 67 9.23 26.58 8.39
CA PRO A 67 9.06 25.24 8.96
C PRO A 67 7.59 24.77 8.99
N ASN A 68 6.64 25.70 8.87
CA ASN A 68 5.21 25.38 8.81
C ASN A 68 4.74 25.00 7.40
N PHE A 69 5.59 25.15 6.38
CA PHE A 69 5.32 24.66 5.02
C PHE A 69 5.70 23.18 4.91
N CYS A 70 5.01 22.36 5.70
CA CYS A 70 5.19 20.92 5.79
C CYS A 70 3.81 20.28 5.87
N SER A 71 3.48 19.38 4.94
CA SER A 71 2.16 18.76 4.85
C SER A 71 2.22 17.47 4.06
N SER A 72 1.28 16.56 4.31
CA SER A 72 1.08 15.39 3.44
C SER A 72 0.35 15.76 2.15
N THR A 73 -0.48 16.79 2.19
CA THR A 73 -1.36 17.19 1.09
C THR A 73 -1.20 18.67 0.77
N PHE A 74 -0.90 18.98 -0.49
CA PHE A 74 -0.83 20.32 -1.05
C PHE A 74 -1.78 20.45 -2.22
N ILE A 75 -2.45 21.59 -2.32
CA ILE A 75 -3.32 21.93 -3.44
C ILE A 75 -3.05 23.37 -3.84
N GLY A 76 -2.82 23.61 -5.11
CA GLY A 76 -2.57 24.94 -5.62
C GLY A 76 -3.14 25.20 -6.99
N HIS A 77 -3.30 26.47 -7.31
CA HIS A 77 -3.72 26.95 -8.60
C HIS A 77 -2.88 28.16 -8.98
N ILE A 78 -2.30 28.15 -10.18
CA ILE A 78 -1.53 29.27 -10.71
C ILE A 78 -2.07 29.59 -12.10
N TYR A 79 -2.46 30.84 -12.32
CA TYR A 79 -3.19 31.20 -13.52
C TYR A 79 -3.01 32.68 -13.86
N SER A 80 -3.09 33.01 -15.15
CA SER A 80 -2.80 34.36 -15.66
C SER A 80 -4.06 35.18 -15.94
N HIS A 81 -5.26 34.61 -15.78
CA HIS A 81 -6.51 35.31 -16.14
C HIS A 81 -7.70 34.87 -15.27
N SER A 82 -8.46 35.85 -14.81
CA SER A 82 -9.74 35.69 -14.09
C SER A 82 -10.79 36.53 -14.79
N LEU A 83 -11.99 35.98 -14.97
CA LEU A 83 -13.16 36.72 -15.46
C LEU A 83 -13.69 37.74 -14.43
N PHE A 84 -13.25 37.62 -13.18
CA PHE A 84 -13.64 38.45 -12.04
C PHE A 84 -12.48 39.27 -11.49
N ASP A 85 -12.79 40.33 -10.75
CA ASP A 85 -11.81 41.21 -10.10
C ASP A 85 -10.75 40.40 -9.32
N LYS A 86 -9.48 40.82 -9.46
CA LYS A 86 -8.28 40.27 -8.81
C LYS A 86 -8.25 40.51 -7.30
N THR A 87 -9.34 40.15 -6.61
CA THR A 87 -9.47 40.25 -5.16
C THR A 87 -9.21 38.89 -4.53
N SER A 88 -8.66 38.86 -3.33
CA SER A 88 -8.41 37.62 -2.57
C SER A 88 -9.67 36.76 -2.38
N LEU A 89 -10.86 37.36 -2.44
CA LEU A 89 -12.15 36.66 -2.37
C LEU A 89 -12.42 35.76 -3.58
N ASN A 90 -11.85 36.05 -4.76
CA ASN A 90 -12.06 35.28 -5.98
C ASN A 90 -10.84 34.41 -6.34
N LEU A 91 -9.77 34.46 -5.54
CA LEU A 91 -8.57 33.65 -5.74
C LEU A 91 -8.72 32.25 -5.14
N GLN A 92 -8.33 31.24 -5.91
CA GLN A 92 -8.30 29.84 -5.50
C GLN A 92 -6.99 29.53 -4.74
N PRO A 93 -6.94 28.51 -3.86
CA PRO A 93 -8.01 27.59 -3.47
C PRO A 93 -9.07 28.23 -2.56
N PHE A 94 -10.29 27.67 -2.60
CA PHE A 94 -11.36 28.00 -1.65
C PHE A 94 -11.46 26.95 -0.56
N MET A 95 -11.96 27.33 0.62
CA MET A 95 -12.14 26.45 1.77
C MET A 95 -13.53 26.60 2.40
N LYS A 96 -14.11 25.47 2.84
CA LYS A 96 -15.31 25.40 3.68
C LYS A 96 -15.24 24.21 4.66
N PRO A 97 -15.72 24.35 5.91
CA PRO A 97 -15.72 23.24 6.87
C PRO A 97 -16.87 22.26 6.64
N HIS A 98 -16.59 20.96 6.71
CA HIS A 98 -17.60 19.90 6.63
C HIS A 98 -17.17 18.68 7.44
N ALA A 99 -18.10 18.08 8.18
CA ALA A 99 -17.87 16.87 8.99
C ALA A 99 -16.68 16.91 9.98
N GLY A 100 -16.25 18.10 10.41
CA GLY A 100 -15.11 18.27 11.32
C GLY A 100 -13.76 18.49 10.62
N ARG A 101 -13.76 18.66 9.30
CA ARG A 101 -12.56 18.91 8.48
C ARG A 101 -12.77 20.11 7.57
N GLU A 102 -11.70 20.81 7.24
CA GLU A 102 -11.71 21.85 6.23
C GLU A 102 -11.55 21.24 4.84
N TRP A 103 -12.50 21.50 3.94
CA TRP A 103 -12.44 21.02 2.56
C TRP A 103 -11.94 22.12 1.65
N THR A 104 -11.01 21.78 0.76
CA THR A 104 -10.46 22.69 -0.25
C THR A 104 -10.79 22.28 -1.66
N ILE A 105 -10.95 23.29 -2.54
CA ILE A 105 -11.19 23.10 -3.98
C ILE A 105 -10.22 23.94 -4.82
N VAL A 106 -9.80 23.35 -5.94
CA VAL A 106 -9.27 24.05 -7.11
C VAL A 106 -10.03 23.59 -8.34
N HIS A 107 -10.43 24.54 -9.18
CA HIS A 107 -11.23 24.33 -10.37
C HIS A 107 -10.63 25.10 -11.55
N ASN A 108 -10.41 24.40 -12.66
CA ASN A 108 -9.96 24.94 -13.94
C ASN A 108 -11.02 24.64 -15.01
N GLY A 109 -11.87 25.61 -15.28
CA GLY A 109 -13.01 25.49 -16.18
C GLY A 109 -13.94 26.68 -16.03
N ASP A 110 -14.99 26.72 -16.84
CA ASP A 110 -16.05 27.73 -16.78
C ASP A 110 -17.41 27.04 -16.85
N LEU A 111 -18.27 27.35 -15.89
CA LEU A 111 -19.65 26.89 -15.90
C LEU A 111 -20.54 27.80 -16.75
N ASN A 112 -21.50 27.22 -17.47
CA ASN A 112 -22.44 28.00 -18.27
C ASN A 112 -23.24 28.96 -17.38
N ARG A 113 -23.62 30.14 -17.90
CA ARG A 113 -24.36 31.21 -17.17
C ARG A 113 -25.66 30.79 -16.45
N VAL A 114 -26.18 29.59 -16.71
CA VAL A 114 -27.40 29.04 -16.09
C VAL A 114 -27.09 27.91 -15.09
N TYR A 115 -25.84 27.74 -14.66
CA TYR A 115 -25.42 26.65 -13.78
C TYR A 115 -26.21 26.60 -12.46
N GLN A 116 -26.63 27.76 -11.93
CA GLN A 116 -27.42 27.86 -10.69
C GLN A 116 -28.79 27.18 -10.81
N SER A 117 -29.37 27.11 -12.02
CA SER A 117 -30.63 26.40 -12.25
C SER A 117 -30.47 24.88 -12.24
N LYS A 118 -29.31 24.39 -12.70
CA LYS A 118 -28.97 22.97 -12.74
C LYS A 118 -28.45 22.47 -11.39
N LEU A 119 -27.75 23.33 -10.65
CA LEU A 119 -27.12 23.04 -9.37
C LEU A 119 -27.74 23.93 -8.28
N PRO A 120 -28.99 23.66 -7.85
CA PRO A 120 -29.65 24.51 -6.86
C PRO A 120 -28.97 24.40 -5.50
N LEU A 121 -28.53 25.54 -4.96
CA LEU A 121 -27.91 25.67 -3.65
C LEU A 121 -28.90 26.30 -2.67
N ASN A 122 -29.01 25.72 -1.48
CA ASN A 122 -29.70 26.34 -0.37
C ASN A 122 -28.67 27.01 0.56
N PHE A 123 -28.72 28.32 0.67
CA PHE A 123 -27.75 29.12 1.42
C PHE A 123 -27.83 28.92 2.95
N SER A 124 -28.82 28.19 3.47
CA SER A 124 -28.86 27.83 4.90
C SER A 124 -27.70 26.93 5.33
N ASP A 125 -27.11 26.17 4.41
CA ASP A 125 -26.06 25.20 4.71
C ASP A 125 -24.64 25.73 4.44
N TYR A 126 -24.45 26.25 3.23
CA TYR A 126 -23.19 26.76 2.70
C TYR A 126 -23.46 27.93 1.77
N GLU A 127 -22.68 29.00 1.90
CA GLU A 127 -22.80 30.21 1.09
C GLU A 127 -21.44 30.60 0.50
N PRO A 128 -21.36 30.88 -0.81
CA PRO A 128 -20.15 31.40 -1.43
C PRO A 128 -19.93 32.86 -1.01
N VAL A 129 -18.68 33.22 -0.70
CA VAL A 129 -18.32 34.60 -0.32
C VAL A 129 -17.93 35.40 -1.56
N GLY A 130 -17.24 34.77 -2.51
CA GLY A 130 -16.86 35.31 -3.80
C GLY A 130 -17.97 35.22 -4.84
N LYS A 131 -17.64 35.65 -6.06
CA LYS A 131 -18.56 35.62 -7.22
C LYS A 131 -18.26 34.48 -8.20
N THR A 132 -17.26 33.66 -7.89
CA THR A 132 -16.78 32.60 -8.76
C THR A 132 -17.73 31.40 -8.73
N ASP A 133 -17.90 30.77 -9.89
CA ASP A 133 -18.54 29.47 -10.01
C ASP A 133 -17.75 28.37 -9.27
N SER A 134 -16.42 28.47 -9.23
CA SER A 134 -15.55 27.57 -8.47
C SER A 134 -15.92 27.44 -6.98
N GLU A 135 -16.16 28.57 -6.27
CA GLU A 135 -16.57 28.51 -4.86
C GLU A 135 -18.01 27.98 -4.72
N TYR A 136 -18.87 28.32 -5.69
CA TYR A 136 -20.24 27.81 -5.73
C TYR A 136 -20.29 26.28 -5.84
N ILE A 137 -19.42 25.68 -6.68
CA ILE A 137 -19.29 24.22 -6.82
C ILE A 137 -18.98 23.59 -5.46
N LEU A 138 -18.01 24.12 -4.72
CA LEU A 138 -17.66 23.60 -3.38
C LEU A 138 -18.86 23.66 -2.43
N CYS A 139 -19.55 24.80 -2.36
CA CYS A 139 -20.72 24.95 -1.50
C CYS A 139 -21.84 23.96 -1.87
N TRP A 140 -22.05 23.75 -3.17
CA TRP A 140 -23.05 22.81 -3.67
C TRP A 140 -22.70 21.36 -3.34
N ILE A 141 -21.47 20.91 -3.62
CA ILE A 141 -21.01 19.55 -3.29
C ILE A 141 -21.18 19.29 -1.79
N LEU A 142 -20.69 20.20 -0.93
CA LEU A 142 -20.78 20.04 0.53
C LEU A 142 -22.22 20.06 1.04
N SER A 143 -23.12 20.81 0.41
CA SER A 143 -24.56 20.76 0.72
C SER A 143 -25.15 19.38 0.41
N GLN A 144 -24.77 18.75 -0.71
CA GLN A 144 -25.23 17.39 -1.04
C GLN A 144 -24.68 16.35 -0.07
N LEU A 145 -23.40 16.45 0.30
CA LEU A 145 -22.80 15.57 1.32
C LEU A 145 -23.50 15.71 2.67
N ARG A 146 -23.83 16.95 3.08
CA ARG A 146 -24.56 17.22 4.33
C ARG A 146 -25.96 16.61 4.31
N LYS A 147 -26.69 16.73 3.20
CA LYS A 147 -28.04 16.14 3.05
C LYS A 147 -28.04 14.62 3.20
N LYS A 148 -26.97 13.95 2.76
CA LYS A 148 -26.78 12.50 2.95
C LYS A 148 -26.11 12.13 4.28
N ASN A 149 -25.76 13.11 5.12
CA ASN A 149 -25.02 12.92 6.37
C ASN A 149 -23.70 12.14 6.17
N ILE A 150 -23.02 12.38 5.04
CA ILE A 150 -21.75 11.74 4.72
C ILE A 150 -20.65 12.42 5.55
N ARG A 151 -19.92 11.62 6.31
CA ARG A 151 -18.80 12.09 7.15
C ARG A 151 -17.49 11.39 6.83
N GLU A 152 -17.57 10.16 6.32
CA GLU A 152 -16.45 9.31 5.94
C GLU A 152 -16.53 8.98 4.45
N LEU A 153 -15.39 8.75 3.81
CA LEU A 153 -15.29 8.49 2.37
C LEU A 153 -14.95 7.01 2.11
N ASP A 154 -15.96 6.16 2.22
CA ASP A 154 -15.91 4.78 1.73
C ASP A 154 -16.18 4.72 0.21
N ASP A 155 -16.08 3.53 -0.37
CA ASP A 155 -16.29 3.32 -1.80
C ASP A 155 -17.67 3.82 -2.29
N ASP A 156 -18.73 3.57 -1.52
CA ASP A 156 -20.09 3.98 -1.87
C ASP A 156 -20.24 5.52 -1.87
N ASN A 157 -19.63 6.19 -0.90
CA ASN A 157 -19.60 7.65 -0.84
C ASN A 157 -18.72 8.25 -1.94
N LEU A 158 -17.62 7.60 -2.32
CA LEU A 158 -16.78 8.01 -3.46
C LEU A 158 -17.51 7.88 -4.80
N PHE A 159 -18.27 6.80 -5.00
CA PHE A 159 -19.17 6.69 -6.16
C PHE A 159 -20.20 7.82 -6.20
N TYR A 160 -20.79 8.15 -5.05
CA TYR A 160 -21.74 9.25 -4.98
C TYR A 160 -21.10 10.60 -5.34
N ILE A 161 -19.88 10.86 -4.87
CA ILE A 161 -19.13 12.07 -5.27
C ILE A 161 -18.85 12.08 -6.77
N HIS A 162 -18.50 10.94 -7.37
CA HIS A 162 -18.31 10.85 -8.82
C HIS A 162 -19.57 11.25 -9.60
N GLU A 163 -20.74 10.80 -9.16
CA GLU A 163 -22.03 11.17 -9.75
C GLU A 163 -22.33 12.67 -9.58
N LEU A 164 -22.00 13.27 -8.43
CA LEU A 164 -22.12 14.72 -8.24
C LEU A 164 -21.22 15.48 -9.22
N LEU A 165 -19.97 15.06 -9.39
CA LEU A 165 -19.03 15.71 -10.31
C LEU A 165 -19.48 15.59 -11.78
N LYS A 166 -20.09 14.46 -12.17
CA LYS A 166 -20.74 14.34 -13.49
C LYS A 166 -21.85 15.36 -13.68
N GLN A 167 -22.70 15.60 -12.67
CA GLN A 167 -23.76 16.62 -12.73
C GLN A 167 -23.18 18.03 -12.88
N VAL A 168 -22.08 18.34 -12.18
CA VAL A 168 -21.39 19.63 -12.36
C VAL A 168 -20.83 19.75 -13.79
N ASN A 169 -20.27 18.66 -14.33
CA ASN A 169 -19.74 18.58 -15.69
C ASN A 169 -20.85 18.63 -16.78
N GLU A 170 -22.12 18.41 -16.43
CA GLU A 170 -23.26 18.73 -17.31
C GLU A 170 -23.59 20.23 -17.35
N ALA A 171 -23.14 21.00 -16.35
CA ALA A 171 -23.35 22.43 -16.26
C ALA A 171 -22.26 23.25 -16.98
N GLY A 172 -21.07 22.69 -17.22
CA GLY A 172 -19.98 23.33 -17.95
C GLY A 172 -18.70 22.50 -17.94
N GLN A 173 -17.56 23.17 -18.13
CA GLN A 173 -16.24 22.52 -18.15
C GLN A 173 -15.70 22.36 -16.74
N VAL A 174 -15.20 21.18 -16.38
CA VAL A 174 -14.80 20.87 -14.99
C VAL A 174 -13.52 20.02 -14.94
N ASN A 175 -12.37 20.67 -14.75
CA ASN A 175 -11.21 20.04 -14.16
C ASN A 175 -11.09 20.46 -12.71
N LEU A 176 -11.09 19.50 -11.79
CA LEU A 176 -11.30 19.81 -10.38
C LEU A 176 -10.42 18.95 -9.48
N VAL A 177 -9.84 19.60 -8.47
CA VAL A 177 -9.17 18.96 -7.34
C VAL A 177 -9.92 19.34 -6.08
N LEU A 178 -10.31 18.34 -5.29
CA LEU A 178 -11.00 18.49 -4.02
C LEU A 178 -10.24 17.70 -2.95
N SER A 179 -10.07 18.26 -1.75
CA SER A 179 -9.47 17.51 -0.64
C SER A 179 -10.08 17.89 0.69
N ASN A 180 -9.93 16.97 1.64
CA ASN A 180 -10.23 17.14 3.06
C ASN A 180 -9.00 16.91 3.97
N GLY A 181 -7.78 16.91 3.38
CA GLY A 181 -6.51 16.62 4.04
C GLY A 181 -6.03 15.19 3.83
N ASP A 182 -6.85 14.20 4.20
CA ASP A 182 -6.50 12.78 4.08
C ASP A 182 -6.59 12.28 2.64
N ILE A 183 -7.58 12.78 1.91
CA ILE A 183 -7.94 12.33 0.57
C ILE A 183 -7.89 13.51 -0.39
N THR A 184 -7.33 13.29 -1.58
CA THR A 184 -7.26 14.22 -2.70
C THR A 184 -7.98 13.60 -3.88
N ILE A 185 -9.15 14.13 -4.22
CA ILE A 185 -10.00 13.72 -5.33
C ILE A 185 -9.66 14.59 -6.54
N VAL A 186 -9.37 13.97 -7.67
CA VAL A 186 -9.04 14.65 -8.93
C VAL A 186 -9.99 14.17 -10.01
N TYR A 187 -10.59 15.11 -10.72
CA TYR A 187 -11.59 14.86 -11.76
C TYR A 187 -11.22 15.54 -13.06
N GLN A 188 -11.28 14.76 -14.14
CA GLN A 188 -11.01 15.22 -15.50
C GLN A 188 -12.32 15.54 -16.23
N ASP A 189 -12.33 16.68 -16.91
CA ASP A 189 -13.43 17.14 -17.74
C ASP A 189 -13.83 16.10 -18.81
N LYS A 190 -15.11 16.06 -19.18
CA LYS A 190 -15.63 15.04 -20.12
C LYS A 190 -15.26 15.31 -21.56
N GLU A 191 -14.97 16.56 -21.89
CA GLU A 191 -14.52 17.01 -23.21
C GLU A 191 -12.99 17.12 -23.28
N ASP A 192 -12.28 16.62 -22.25
CA ASP A 192 -10.81 16.58 -22.19
C ASP A 192 -10.13 17.96 -22.24
N LEU A 193 -10.82 19.01 -21.75
CA LEU A 193 -10.21 20.33 -21.60
C LEU A 193 -8.97 20.24 -20.71
N ASN A 194 -7.86 20.90 -21.08
CA ASN A 194 -6.64 21.05 -20.26
C ASN A 194 -6.29 19.80 -19.43
N PRO A 195 -5.93 18.68 -20.08
CA PRO A 195 -5.90 17.38 -19.44
C PRO A 195 -4.98 17.33 -18.23
N ILE A 196 -5.46 16.72 -17.15
CA ILE A 196 -4.68 16.47 -15.94
C ILE A 196 -3.89 15.19 -16.12
N TYR A 197 -2.63 15.27 -15.73
CA TYR A 197 -1.69 14.18 -15.64
C TYR A 197 -1.34 13.91 -14.18
N TYR A 198 -0.97 12.67 -13.88
CA TYR A 198 -0.41 12.32 -12.59
C TYR A 198 0.79 11.39 -12.71
N GLN A 199 1.72 11.53 -11.79
CA GLN A 199 2.88 10.66 -11.67
C GLN A 199 3.07 10.31 -10.20
N LYS A 200 3.33 9.03 -9.95
CA LYS A 200 3.69 8.52 -8.64
C LYS A 200 5.21 8.38 -8.55
N PHE A 201 5.73 8.82 -7.43
CA PHE A 201 7.14 8.84 -7.07
C PHE A 201 7.33 7.86 -5.92
N PHE A 202 8.40 7.07 -6.02
CA PHE A 202 8.71 6.00 -5.08
C PHE A 202 10.15 6.16 -4.60
N PRO A 203 10.40 5.98 -3.30
CA PRO A 203 11.74 6.04 -2.80
C PRO A 203 12.56 4.82 -3.25
N PRO A 204 13.90 4.91 -3.34
CA PRO A 204 14.74 6.01 -2.86
C PRO A 204 15.20 7.04 -3.92
N ARG A 205 14.67 6.97 -5.15
CA ARG A 205 15.13 7.78 -6.30
C ARG A 205 14.08 8.76 -6.79
N ASN A 206 13.53 9.56 -5.88
CA ASN A 206 12.72 10.69 -6.30
C ASN A 206 13.65 11.79 -6.81
N THR A 207 13.56 12.12 -8.09
CA THR A 207 14.38 13.17 -8.70
C THR A 207 14.06 14.51 -8.06
N ASN A 208 15.10 15.18 -7.56
CA ASN A 208 14.99 16.40 -6.77
C ASN A 208 14.40 17.61 -7.50
N ASN A 209 14.15 17.59 -8.81
CA ASN A 209 13.64 18.75 -9.56
C ASN A 209 12.63 18.28 -10.62
N LEU A 210 11.36 18.66 -10.47
CA LEU A 210 10.28 18.39 -11.41
C LEU A 210 9.77 19.70 -11.99
N ASP A 211 9.93 19.87 -13.31
CA ASP A 211 9.40 21.02 -14.02
C ASP A 211 7.93 20.79 -14.37
N VAL A 212 7.05 21.49 -13.67
CA VAL A 212 5.59 21.43 -13.80
C VAL A 212 5.10 22.78 -14.35
N GLY A 213 5.29 22.98 -15.65
CA GLY A 213 4.98 24.25 -16.33
C GLY A 213 5.96 25.36 -15.92
N TYR A 214 5.45 26.40 -15.25
CA TYR A 214 6.24 27.53 -14.74
C TYR A 214 6.64 27.36 -13.27
N ILE A 215 6.57 26.14 -12.74
CA ILE A 215 7.04 25.82 -11.41
C ILE A 215 8.09 24.73 -11.52
N ASN A 216 9.20 24.90 -10.83
CA ASN A 216 10.07 23.79 -10.46
C ASN A 216 9.71 23.35 -9.04
N ILE A 217 9.30 22.10 -8.90
CA ILE A 217 9.02 21.48 -7.60
C ILE A 217 10.22 20.61 -7.26
N ALA A 218 10.88 20.95 -6.14
CA ALA A 218 11.98 20.19 -5.62
C ALA A 218 11.64 19.59 -4.26
N THR A 219 11.95 18.32 -4.03
CA THR A 219 11.88 17.72 -2.68
C THR A 219 13.01 18.32 -1.85
N GLY A 220 12.64 19.10 -0.83
CA GLY A 220 13.55 20.06 -0.20
C GLY A 220 14.59 19.46 0.75
N LEU A 221 14.32 18.26 1.26
CA LEU A 221 15.17 17.51 2.19
C LEU A 221 15.51 16.11 1.66
N TYR A 222 16.64 15.54 2.10
CA TYR A 222 17.01 14.16 1.77
C TYR A 222 15.92 13.16 2.19
N GLU A 223 15.31 13.38 3.36
CA GLU A 223 14.19 12.56 3.87
C GLU A 223 12.96 12.58 2.94
N ASP A 224 12.73 13.67 2.20
CA ASP A 224 11.63 13.77 1.23
C ASP A 224 11.87 12.86 0.01
N GLY A 225 13.15 12.62 -0.34
CA GLY A 225 13.55 11.66 -1.36
C GLY A 225 13.23 10.20 -1.00
N LEU A 226 12.96 9.96 0.29
CA LEU A 226 12.59 8.66 0.85
C LEU A 226 11.06 8.51 1.06
N ARG A 227 10.25 9.43 0.52
CA ARG A 227 8.78 9.41 0.63
C ARG A 227 8.09 8.93 -0.63
N THR A 228 6.92 8.33 -0.47
CA THR A 228 6.02 8.06 -1.60
C THR A 228 5.08 9.24 -1.77
N TYR A 229 5.04 9.83 -2.97
CA TYR A 229 4.09 10.90 -3.26
C TYR A 229 3.54 10.81 -4.68
N THR A 230 2.34 11.31 -4.88
CA THR A 230 1.68 11.43 -6.18
C THR A 230 1.45 12.91 -6.45
N ILE A 231 1.91 13.37 -7.61
CA ILE A 231 1.66 14.73 -8.09
C ILE A 231 0.62 14.68 -9.19
N PHE A 232 -0.32 15.61 -9.17
CA PHE A 232 -1.30 15.88 -10.21
C PHE A 232 -1.05 17.27 -10.78
N SER A 233 -0.98 17.37 -12.10
CA SER A 233 -0.86 18.64 -12.80
C SER A 233 -1.34 18.54 -14.25
N ASN A 234 -1.85 19.63 -14.79
CA ASN A 234 -2.24 19.73 -16.20
C ASN A 234 -1.15 20.31 -17.11
N ASN A 235 0.00 20.71 -16.56
CA ASN A 235 1.14 21.17 -17.34
C ASN A 235 2.42 20.43 -16.90
N VAL A 236 2.80 19.43 -17.69
CA VAL A 236 3.91 18.53 -17.40
C VAL A 236 4.82 18.42 -18.61
N ASN A 237 6.13 18.28 -18.38
CA ASN A 237 7.07 18.02 -19.46
C ASN A 237 6.86 16.57 -19.97
N VAL A 238 6.43 16.42 -21.22
CA VAL A 238 6.01 15.13 -21.83
C VAL A 238 7.14 14.09 -21.90
N LYS A 239 8.38 14.46 -21.55
CA LYS A 239 9.51 13.53 -21.45
C LYS A 239 9.43 12.58 -20.26
N ASP A 240 8.63 12.90 -19.24
CA ASP A 240 8.51 12.13 -18.01
C ASP A 240 7.36 11.11 -18.03
N LYS A 241 7.40 10.11 -17.13
CA LYS A 241 6.44 8.97 -17.04
C LYS A 241 5.06 9.37 -16.47
N TRP A 242 4.47 10.45 -16.97
CA TRP A 242 3.16 10.94 -16.55
C TRP A 242 2.02 10.14 -17.17
N ARG A 243 1.00 9.83 -16.37
CA ARG A 243 -0.24 9.19 -16.80
C ARG A 243 -1.33 10.23 -16.98
N LYS A 244 -1.95 10.27 -18.16
CA LYS A 244 -3.08 11.15 -18.46
C LYS A 244 -4.37 10.59 -17.86
N LEU A 245 -5.21 11.44 -17.23
CA LEU A 245 -6.58 11.05 -16.88
C LEU A 245 -7.45 10.95 -18.13
N LEU A 246 -8.36 9.98 -18.15
CA LEU A 246 -9.35 9.82 -19.21
C LEU A 246 -10.50 10.83 -19.02
N PRO A 247 -11.20 11.21 -20.10
CA PRO A 247 -12.32 12.14 -19.99
C PRO A 247 -13.42 11.63 -19.05
N GLY A 248 -13.84 12.46 -18.10
CA GLY A 248 -14.84 12.09 -17.08
C GLY A 248 -14.33 11.13 -15.98
N GLN A 249 -13.03 10.82 -15.97
CA GLN A 249 -12.41 9.97 -14.96
C GLN A 249 -12.26 10.71 -13.63
N MET A 250 -12.53 10.01 -12.54
CA MET A 250 -12.19 10.42 -11.18
C MET A 250 -11.09 9.50 -10.63
N VAL A 251 -10.05 10.09 -10.08
CA VAL A 251 -8.96 9.41 -9.39
C VAL A 251 -8.85 9.98 -7.99
N VAL A 252 -8.68 9.12 -7.01
CA VAL A 252 -8.58 9.50 -5.60
C VAL A 252 -7.24 9.06 -5.08
N ALA A 253 -6.46 10.02 -4.60
CA ALA A 253 -5.22 9.79 -3.91
C ALA A 253 -5.38 9.95 -2.39
N SER A 254 -4.71 9.12 -1.62
CA SER A 254 -4.57 9.28 -0.18
C SER A 254 -3.19 8.79 0.23
N HIS A 255 -2.49 9.54 1.07
CA HIS A 255 -1.16 9.20 1.57
C HIS A 255 -0.18 8.79 0.45
N GLY A 256 -0.16 9.53 -0.66
CA GLY A 256 0.72 9.26 -1.81
C GLY A 256 0.31 8.08 -2.69
N ARG A 257 -0.80 7.39 -2.38
CA ARG A 257 -1.33 6.26 -3.16
C ARG A 257 -2.60 6.61 -3.90
N ILE A 258 -2.82 6.00 -5.05
CA ILE A 258 -4.15 5.97 -5.67
C ILE A 258 -4.95 4.88 -4.97
N VAL A 259 -5.97 5.28 -4.20
CA VAL A 259 -6.81 4.37 -3.42
C VAL A 259 -8.11 4.02 -4.15
N TRP A 260 -8.56 4.85 -5.08
CA TRP A 260 -9.80 4.63 -5.83
C TRP A 260 -9.70 5.25 -7.23
N ASN A 261 -10.32 4.59 -8.20
CA ASN A 261 -10.37 5.01 -9.60
C ASN A 261 -11.75 4.69 -10.22
N SER A 262 -12.29 5.56 -11.05
CA SER A 262 -13.55 5.31 -11.76
C SER A 262 -13.39 4.45 -13.02
N ASP A 263 -12.16 4.23 -13.50
CA ASP A 263 -11.89 3.38 -14.67
C ASP A 263 -11.93 1.90 -14.29
N LYS A 264 -12.86 1.16 -14.92
CA LYS A 264 -13.11 -0.28 -14.70
C LYS A 264 -11.90 -1.16 -15.02
N ASN A 265 -10.98 -0.67 -15.85
CA ASN A 265 -9.78 -1.41 -16.20
C ASN A 265 -8.62 -1.14 -15.24
N SER A 266 -8.79 -0.21 -14.29
CA SER A 266 -7.78 0.09 -13.29
C SER A 266 -7.78 -0.97 -12.19
N SER A 267 -6.59 -1.38 -11.74
CA SER A 267 -6.42 -2.24 -10.55
C SER A 267 -7.05 -1.64 -9.29
N ASN A 268 -7.24 -0.32 -9.26
CA ASN A 268 -7.81 0.43 -8.15
C ASN A 268 -9.26 0.87 -8.44
N TYR A 269 -9.96 0.20 -9.36
CA TYR A 269 -11.36 0.53 -9.67
C TYR A 269 -12.22 0.45 -8.40
N GLY A 270 -12.93 1.54 -8.09
CA GLY A 270 -13.96 1.54 -7.08
C GLY A 270 -14.97 0.45 -7.40
N GLY A 271 -15.20 -0.51 -6.51
CA GLY A 271 -16.08 -1.65 -6.80
C GLY A 271 -15.36 -2.95 -7.24
N HIS A 272 -14.03 -2.96 -7.37
CA HIS A 272 -13.31 -4.18 -6.99
C HIS A 272 -13.60 -4.37 -5.51
N LYS A 273 -14.48 -5.32 -5.18
CA LYS A 273 -14.95 -5.55 -3.81
C LYS A 273 -13.75 -5.67 -2.84
N TYR A 274 -13.39 -4.57 -2.20
CA TYR A 274 -13.18 -4.62 -0.79
C TYR A 274 -14.58 -4.75 -0.20
N GLN A 275 -14.93 -5.97 0.23
CA GLN A 275 -15.88 -6.07 1.32
C GLN A 275 -15.06 -5.74 2.57
N PRO A 276 -15.15 -4.52 3.14
CA PRO A 276 -15.06 -4.50 4.59
C PRO A 276 -16.19 -5.43 5.00
N GLN A 277 -15.88 -6.54 5.66
CA GLN A 277 -16.91 -7.14 6.49
C GLN A 277 -17.32 -6.02 7.44
N HIS A 278 -18.43 -5.35 7.13
CA HIS A 278 -19.12 -4.52 8.09
C HIS A 278 -19.22 -5.38 9.33
N LEU A 279 -18.60 -4.91 10.40
CA LEU A 279 -18.81 -5.39 11.76
C LEU A 279 -20.23 -5.05 12.23
N ASN A 280 -21.24 -5.24 11.38
CA ASN A 280 -22.60 -5.44 11.82
C ASN A 280 -22.77 -6.93 12.06
N VAL A 281 -22.16 -7.39 13.15
CA VAL A 281 -22.59 -8.64 13.78
C VAL A 281 -23.96 -8.33 14.37
N PRO A 282 -25.06 -8.95 13.89
CA PRO A 282 -26.28 -8.99 14.69
C PRO A 282 -25.86 -9.60 16.03
N ILE A 283 -26.24 -8.98 17.14
CA ILE A 283 -26.14 -9.63 18.45
C ILE A 283 -27.19 -10.75 18.44
N GLU A 284 -26.88 -11.83 17.73
CA GLU A 284 -27.53 -13.11 17.89
C GLU A 284 -26.60 -13.94 18.76
N ASN A 285 -27.09 -14.25 19.96
CA ASN A 285 -26.56 -15.31 20.80
C ASN A 285 -26.75 -16.63 20.05
N ASN A 286 -25.83 -16.96 19.15
CA ASN A 286 -25.79 -18.27 18.50
C ASN A 286 -24.56 -19.03 18.99
N GLU A 287 -24.83 -20.23 19.48
CA GLU A 287 -23.90 -21.21 20.01
C GLU A 287 -22.71 -21.41 19.06
N LEU A 288 -21.49 -21.42 19.63
CA LEU A 288 -20.22 -21.66 18.93
C LEU A 288 -20.24 -23.01 18.22
N LYS A 289 -20.60 -23.04 16.93
CA LYS A 289 -20.16 -24.10 16.02
C LYS A 289 -18.82 -23.68 15.43
N VAL A 290 -17.74 -24.30 15.93
CA VAL A 290 -16.42 -24.22 15.31
C VAL A 290 -16.52 -24.92 13.95
N SER A 291 -16.51 -24.17 12.85
CA SER A 291 -16.33 -24.74 11.51
C SER A 291 -14.84 -24.93 11.26
N GLU A 292 -14.42 -26.15 10.95
CA GLU A 292 -13.08 -26.45 10.45
C GLU A 292 -13.15 -26.57 8.92
N ARG A 293 -12.16 -26.02 8.22
CA ARG A 293 -11.95 -26.25 6.78
C ARG A 293 -10.96 -27.39 6.61
N ILE A 294 -11.26 -28.37 5.78
CA ILE A 294 -10.39 -29.52 5.53
C ILE A 294 -9.75 -29.39 4.15
N LEU A 295 -8.43 -29.34 4.12
CA LEU A 295 -7.64 -29.23 2.90
C LEU A 295 -6.82 -30.50 2.66
N GLU A 296 -6.84 -31.01 1.44
CA GLU A 296 -5.96 -32.08 0.96
C GLU A 296 -4.85 -31.47 0.11
N ILE A 297 -3.60 -31.78 0.46
CA ILE A 297 -2.41 -31.23 -0.18
C ILE A 297 -1.56 -32.36 -0.73
N ILE A 298 -1.10 -32.20 -1.97
CA ILE A 298 -0.13 -33.07 -2.63
C ILE A 298 1.04 -32.20 -3.09
N HIS A 299 2.26 -32.45 -2.60
CA HIS A 299 3.47 -31.76 -3.03
C HIS A 299 4.48 -32.79 -3.54
N THR A 300 4.86 -32.68 -4.81
CA THR A 300 5.96 -33.45 -5.39
C THR A 300 7.13 -32.55 -5.76
N THR A 301 8.28 -32.77 -5.13
CA THR A 301 9.56 -32.17 -5.51
C THR A 301 10.42 -33.21 -6.24
N LYS A 302 10.81 -32.94 -7.48
CA LYS A 302 11.68 -33.80 -8.28
C LYS A 302 13.00 -33.09 -8.61
N TYR A 303 14.11 -33.69 -8.17
CA TYR A 303 15.46 -33.32 -8.55
C TYR A 303 15.99 -34.28 -9.62
N THR A 304 16.58 -33.73 -10.68
CA THR A 304 17.24 -34.49 -11.74
C THR A 304 18.67 -34.00 -11.91
N TYR A 305 19.61 -34.94 -11.89
CA TYR A 305 21.04 -34.67 -11.98
C TYR A 305 21.63 -35.26 -13.26
N GLU A 306 22.52 -34.52 -13.91
CA GLU A 306 23.25 -34.96 -15.10
C GLU A 306 24.12 -36.21 -14.83
N PHE A 307 24.82 -36.21 -13.69
CA PHE A 307 25.65 -37.31 -13.21
C PHE A 307 25.08 -37.89 -11.91
N PRO A 308 25.28 -39.20 -11.64
CA PRO A 308 24.75 -39.82 -10.44
C PRO A 308 25.37 -39.20 -9.19
N VAL A 309 24.51 -38.77 -8.27
CA VAL A 309 24.88 -38.31 -6.94
C VAL A 309 25.10 -39.53 -6.06
N THR A 310 26.32 -39.69 -5.53
CA THR A 310 26.70 -40.88 -4.75
C THR A 310 26.48 -40.71 -3.25
N LEU A 311 26.55 -39.47 -2.75
CA LEU A 311 26.33 -39.16 -1.35
C LEU A 311 25.72 -37.77 -1.23
N SER A 312 24.55 -37.72 -0.61
CA SER A 312 23.85 -36.47 -0.29
C SER A 312 23.18 -36.58 1.08
N LYS A 313 22.97 -35.41 1.68
CA LYS A 313 22.14 -35.25 2.87
C LYS A 313 21.06 -34.24 2.57
N HIS A 314 19.83 -34.52 2.95
CA HIS A 314 18.68 -33.63 2.76
C HIS A 314 17.97 -33.42 4.08
N SER A 315 17.39 -32.25 4.27
CA SER A 315 16.44 -31.97 5.36
C SER A 315 15.12 -31.56 4.73
N VAL A 316 14.05 -32.24 5.12
CA VAL A 316 12.71 -32.04 4.58
C VAL A 316 11.81 -31.52 5.70
N ARG A 317 11.22 -30.35 5.48
CA ARG A 317 10.31 -29.61 6.37
C ARG A 317 8.96 -29.50 5.69
N MET A 318 8.30 -30.63 5.45
CA MET A 318 7.02 -30.68 4.72
C MET A 318 5.84 -31.12 5.58
N LYS A 319 6.08 -31.54 6.83
CA LYS A 319 5.02 -31.92 7.76
C LYS A 319 4.31 -30.67 8.30
N PRO A 320 2.97 -30.58 8.22
CA PRO A 320 2.24 -29.46 8.78
C PRO A 320 2.42 -29.32 10.28
N ILE A 321 2.37 -28.08 10.79
CA ILE A 321 2.43 -27.86 12.24
C ILE A 321 1.10 -28.26 12.90
N VAL A 322 1.16 -28.77 14.14
CA VAL A 322 -0.02 -29.06 14.96
C VAL A 322 -0.12 -28.01 16.05
N ASP A 323 -1.21 -27.25 16.09
CA ASP A 323 -1.49 -26.27 17.13
C ASP A 323 -3.00 -26.07 17.34
N THR A 324 -3.38 -25.04 18.09
CA THR A 324 -4.80 -24.75 18.38
C THR A 324 -5.64 -24.36 17.16
N LYS A 325 -5.01 -23.97 16.05
CA LYS A 325 -5.69 -23.54 14.82
C LYS A 325 -5.53 -24.54 13.68
N GLN A 326 -4.68 -25.55 13.81
CA GLN A 326 -4.39 -26.52 12.75
C GLN A 326 -4.15 -27.92 13.30
N ARG A 327 -4.83 -28.91 12.73
CA ARG A 327 -4.70 -30.33 13.08
C ARG A 327 -4.47 -31.17 11.84
N ILE A 328 -3.54 -32.13 11.94
CA ILE A 328 -3.31 -33.12 10.89
C ILE A 328 -4.34 -34.25 11.02
N LEU A 329 -5.01 -34.59 9.93
CA LEU A 329 -5.89 -35.75 9.82
C LEU A 329 -5.15 -36.95 9.25
N ASP A 330 -4.34 -36.70 8.22
CA ASP A 330 -3.55 -37.72 7.53
C ASP A 330 -2.25 -37.11 7.01
N TYR A 331 -1.16 -37.88 7.01
CA TYR A 331 0.15 -37.44 6.56
C TYR A 331 0.97 -38.63 6.08
N ASP A 332 1.44 -38.53 4.83
CA ASP A 332 2.31 -39.50 4.19
C ASP A 332 3.46 -38.79 3.46
N LEU A 333 4.67 -39.33 3.58
CA LEU A 333 5.88 -38.81 2.96
C LEU A 333 6.64 -39.94 2.26
N ASN A 334 6.62 -39.92 0.94
CA ASN A 334 7.27 -40.91 0.10
C ASN A 334 8.55 -40.35 -0.51
N ILE A 335 9.64 -41.12 -0.41
CA ILE A 335 10.95 -40.77 -0.94
C ILE A 335 11.39 -41.85 -1.91
N SER A 336 11.74 -41.47 -3.14
CA SER A 336 12.01 -42.44 -4.22
C SER A 336 13.31 -43.22 -4.08
N VAL A 337 14.26 -42.71 -3.28
CA VAL A 337 15.60 -43.29 -3.12
C VAL A 337 15.76 -43.85 -1.70
N ALA A 338 16.36 -45.03 -1.60
CA ALA A 338 16.68 -45.64 -0.32
C ALA A 338 17.61 -44.73 0.52
N CYS A 339 17.11 -44.32 1.68
CA CYS A 339 17.79 -43.41 2.59
C CYS A 339 17.69 -43.90 4.05
N ASP A 340 18.67 -43.52 4.87
CA ASP A 340 18.47 -43.48 6.32
C ASP A 340 17.67 -42.22 6.66
N GLN A 341 16.67 -42.37 7.51
CA GLN A 341 15.77 -41.29 7.92
C GLN A 341 15.90 -41.06 9.41
N GLU A 342 16.04 -39.80 9.81
CA GLU A 342 16.04 -39.36 11.20
C GLU A 342 15.04 -38.21 11.34
N GLU A 343 14.06 -38.36 12.22
CA GLU A 343 13.08 -37.31 12.49
C GLU A 343 13.44 -36.56 13.77
N TYR A 344 13.39 -35.24 13.73
CA TYR A 344 13.56 -34.40 14.91
C TYR A 344 12.82 -33.08 14.77
N THR A 345 12.56 -32.42 15.90
CA THR A 345 12.03 -31.06 15.94
C THR A 345 13.19 -30.07 16.06
N ASP A 346 13.27 -29.08 15.16
CA ASP A 346 14.32 -28.07 15.20
C ASP A 346 14.09 -27.00 16.28
N VAL A 347 15.03 -26.05 16.41
CA VAL A 347 14.97 -24.97 17.40
C VAL A 347 13.75 -24.04 17.24
N PHE A 348 13.13 -24.02 16.05
CA PHE A 348 11.95 -23.21 15.75
C PHE A 348 10.65 -23.98 15.97
N GLY A 349 10.72 -25.25 16.34
CA GLY A 349 9.55 -26.11 16.50
C GLY A 349 9.07 -26.73 15.19
N ASN A 350 9.89 -26.74 14.13
CA ASN A 350 9.53 -27.40 12.88
C ASN A 350 9.87 -28.89 12.95
N ASP A 351 8.97 -29.73 12.43
CA ASP A 351 9.27 -31.14 12.20
C ASP A 351 10.17 -31.30 10.97
N VAL A 352 11.34 -31.90 11.17
CA VAL A 352 12.37 -32.12 10.15
C VAL A 352 12.59 -33.62 9.95
N VAL A 353 12.49 -34.06 8.71
CA VAL A 353 12.96 -35.40 8.29
C VAL A 353 14.31 -35.25 7.63
N PHE A 354 15.35 -35.74 8.30
CA PHE A 354 16.71 -35.75 7.80
C PHE A 354 17.00 -37.04 7.04
N LEU A 355 17.47 -36.91 5.81
CA LEU A 355 17.67 -38.00 4.88
C LEU A 355 19.14 -38.11 4.53
N LYS A 356 19.68 -39.32 4.61
CA LYS A 356 21.03 -39.65 4.12
C LYS A 356 20.94 -40.76 3.08
N THR A 357 21.37 -40.46 1.85
CA THR A 357 21.21 -41.40 0.73
C THR A 357 22.17 -42.59 0.84
N LYS A 358 21.68 -43.80 0.56
CA LYS A 358 22.47 -45.04 0.59
C LYS A 358 23.02 -45.43 -0.77
N GLU A 359 22.30 -45.10 -1.82
CA GLU A 359 22.58 -45.54 -3.18
C GLU A 359 22.80 -44.35 -4.12
N PRO A 360 23.64 -44.52 -5.15
CA PRO A 360 23.77 -43.51 -6.20
C PRO A 360 22.47 -43.33 -6.96
N TYR A 361 22.05 -42.07 -7.17
CA TYR A 361 20.81 -41.77 -7.87
C TYR A 361 21.00 -40.65 -8.89
N LYS A 362 20.19 -40.67 -9.95
CA LYS A 362 20.08 -39.57 -10.92
C LYS A 362 18.81 -38.74 -10.73
N GLU A 363 17.76 -39.37 -10.23
CA GLU A 363 16.49 -38.72 -9.92
C GLU A 363 16.16 -38.93 -8.44
N PHE A 364 15.74 -37.86 -7.76
CA PHE A 364 15.33 -37.88 -6.37
C PHE A 364 13.99 -37.18 -6.24
N ILE A 365 12.96 -37.94 -5.86
CA ILE A 365 11.58 -37.48 -5.77
C ILE A 365 11.17 -37.55 -4.31
N ILE A 366 10.66 -36.44 -3.80
CA ILE A 366 9.99 -36.34 -2.50
C ILE A 366 8.53 -36.02 -2.80
N GLU A 367 7.63 -36.91 -2.41
CA GLU A 367 6.18 -36.71 -2.53
C GLU A 367 5.56 -36.69 -1.13
N MET A 368 4.87 -35.60 -0.81
CA MET A 368 4.11 -35.44 0.43
C MET A 368 2.62 -35.38 0.10
N LYS A 369 1.82 -36.17 0.83
CA LYS A 369 0.36 -36.13 0.80
C LYS A 369 -0.16 -35.91 2.20
N THR A 370 -1.04 -34.93 2.41
CA THR A 370 -1.58 -34.66 3.73
C THR A 370 -3.00 -34.13 3.68
N LYS A 371 -3.79 -34.45 4.71
CA LYS A 371 -5.09 -33.86 4.99
C LYS A 371 -5.02 -33.08 6.28
N VAL A 372 -5.39 -31.81 6.23
CA VAL A 372 -5.25 -30.88 7.35
C VAL A 372 -6.57 -30.18 7.60
N ALA A 373 -6.99 -30.15 8.86
CA ALA A 373 -8.11 -29.34 9.33
C ALA A 373 -7.57 -28.00 9.85
N VAL A 374 -8.07 -26.89 9.31
CA VAL A 374 -7.73 -25.52 9.70
C VAL A 374 -8.96 -24.85 10.30
N ASN A 375 -8.80 -24.25 11.47
CA ASN A 375 -9.87 -23.57 12.18
C ASN A 375 -10.27 -22.28 11.45
N THR A 376 -11.58 -22.05 11.26
CA THR A 376 -12.13 -20.82 10.65
C THR A 376 -12.46 -19.72 11.67
N ASP A 377 -12.28 -19.96 12.97
CA ASP A 377 -12.60 -18.97 14.00
C ASP A 377 -11.56 -17.83 14.04
N HIS A 378 -12.02 -16.65 13.63
CA HIS A 378 -11.26 -15.39 13.63
C HIS A 378 -11.44 -14.57 14.92
N SER A 379 -12.05 -15.12 15.98
CA SER A 379 -12.44 -14.38 17.19
C SER A 379 -11.30 -13.75 18.00
N VAL A 380 -10.03 -14.12 17.75
CA VAL A 380 -8.87 -13.65 18.53
C VAL A 380 -8.66 -12.12 18.43
N ARG A 381 -8.90 -11.52 17.25
CA ARG A 381 -8.70 -10.07 17.03
C ARG A 381 -9.69 -9.22 17.85
N LYS A 382 -10.89 -9.74 18.13
CA LYS A 382 -11.97 -9.03 18.84
C LYS A 382 -11.85 -9.03 20.36
N ARG A 383 -11.11 -9.98 20.95
CA ARG A 383 -11.12 -10.21 22.41
C ARG A 383 -9.98 -9.52 23.18
N SER A 384 -8.85 -9.19 22.54
CA SER A 384 -7.61 -8.88 23.29
C SER A 384 -7.17 -7.42 23.31
N ILE A 385 -7.77 -6.51 22.54
CA ILE A 385 -7.32 -5.11 22.45
C ILE A 385 -8.39 -4.20 23.07
N SER A 386 -8.54 -4.25 24.40
CA SER A 386 -9.33 -3.22 25.11
C SER A 386 -8.58 -1.88 25.19
N THR A 387 -7.30 -1.86 24.79
CA THR A 387 -6.42 -0.69 24.78
C THR A 387 -5.66 -0.65 23.47
N ARG A 388 -5.74 0.47 22.72
CA ARG A 388 -4.92 0.68 21.52
C ARG A 388 -3.44 0.50 21.89
N THR A 389 -2.80 -0.53 21.36
CA THR A 389 -1.36 -0.69 21.52
C THR A 389 -0.68 0.24 20.51
N THR A 390 0.07 1.22 21.01
CA THR A 390 0.72 2.23 20.18
C THR A 390 2.22 1.98 20.05
N MET A 391 2.81 2.46 18.96
CA MET A 391 4.25 2.48 18.74
C MET A 391 4.92 3.63 19.53
N PRO A 392 6.20 3.49 19.95
CA PRO A 392 7.04 2.30 19.84
C PRO A 392 6.69 1.24 20.91
N ILE A 393 6.81 -0.04 20.55
CA ILE A 393 6.62 -1.13 21.52
C ILE A 393 7.81 -1.20 22.47
N THR A 394 7.53 -1.14 23.77
CA THR A 394 8.53 -1.39 24.80
C THR A 394 8.38 -2.81 25.33
N TRP A 395 9.42 -3.63 25.10
CA TRP A 395 9.49 -4.99 25.60
C TRP A 395 10.17 -5.03 26.97
N MET A 396 9.65 -5.85 27.90
CA MET A 396 10.38 -6.14 29.13
C MET A 396 11.74 -6.77 28.78
N PRO A 397 12.81 -6.53 29.55
CA PRO A 397 14.15 -7.02 29.22
C PRO A 397 14.21 -8.54 28.91
N TRP A 398 13.49 -9.35 29.69
CA TRP A 398 13.42 -10.79 29.47
C TRP A 398 12.65 -11.16 28.19
N GLN A 399 11.56 -10.45 27.85
CA GLN A 399 10.81 -10.66 26.60
C GLN A 399 11.70 -10.31 25.41
N ARG A 400 12.38 -9.16 25.48
CA ARG A 400 13.33 -8.74 24.46
C ARG A 400 14.42 -9.79 24.27
N GLN A 401 15.00 -10.31 25.36
CA GLN A 401 16.00 -11.37 25.31
C GLN A 401 15.46 -12.62 24.60
N MET A 402 14.28 -13.12 24.98
CA MET A 402 13.65 -14.28 24.34
C MET A 402 13.31 -14.04 22.87
N MET A 403 12.90 -12.82 22.51
CA MET A 403 12.49 -12.46 21.15
C MET A 403 13.64 -11.93 20.29
N THR A 404 14.85 -11.81 20.82
CA THR A 404 16.04 -11.29 20.12
C THR A 404 16.22 -11.89 18.72
N PRO A 405 16.11 -13.22 18.52
CA PRO A 405 16.29 -13.81 17.19
C PRO A 405 15.28 -13.33 16.13
N TYR A 406 14.11 -12.87 16.58
CA TYR A 406 13.03 -12.34 15.74
C TYR A 406 13.00 -10.82 15.68
N LEU A 407 13.84 -10.13 16.47
CA LEU A 407 13.99 -8.68 16.50
C LEU A 407 15.22 -8.20 15.72
N LEU A 408 16.24 -9.05 15.57
CA LEU A 408 17.47 -8.69 14.86
C LEU A 408 17.20 -8.47 13.36
N SER A 409 17.60 -7.30 12.87
CA SER A 409 17.58 -6.97 11.46
C SER A 409 18.46 -7.94 10.65
N ILE A 410 18.10 -8.11 9.38
CA ILE A 410 18.92 -8.84 8.42
C ILE A 410 20.23 -8.05 8.21
N GLU A 411 21.34 -8.74 7.94
CA GLU A 411 22.63 -8.12 7.66
C GLU A 411 22.55 -7.27 6.37
N LEU A 412 22.43 -5.95 6.54
CA LEU A 412 22.44 -4.96 5.47
C LEU A 412 23.43 -3.85 5.81
N PRO A 413 24.02 -3.17 4.81
CA PRO A 413 24.76 -1.94 5.02
C PRO A 413 23.95 -0.90 5.82
N GLN A 414 24.62 -0.17 6.71
CA GLN A 414 23.99 0.82 7.59
C GLN A 414 23.16 1.86 6.83
N THR A 415 23.65 2.35 5.70
CA THR A 415 22.92 3.31 4.85
C THR A 415 21.61 2.76 4.32
N GLN A 416 21.58 1.48 3.95
CA GLN A 416 20.36 0.81 3.48
C GLN A 416 19.34 0.60 4.62
N LEU A 417 19.83 0.31 5.82
CA LEU A 417 19.00 0.18 7.02
C LEU A 417 18.36 1.52 7.41
N GLU A 418 19.09 2.62 7.26
CA GLU A 418 18.58 3.97 7.53
C GLU A 418 17.42 4.32 6.57
N GLU A 419 17.58 4.08 5.26
CA GLU A 419 16.50 4.31 4.29
C GLU A 419 15.27 3.43 4.56
N LEU A 420 15.48 2.14 4.86
CA LEU A 420 14.38 1.23 5.22
C LEU A 420 13.71 1.62 6.54
N MET A 421 14.47 2.13 7.50
CA MET A 421 13.94 2.63 8.77
C MET A 421 13.07 3.86 8.53
N GLU A 422 13.53 4.82 7.73
CA GLU A 422 12.73 5.98 7.37
C GLU A 422 11.45 5.62 6.63
N TYR A 423 11.55 4.64 5.72
CA TYR A 423 10.38 4.08 5.06
C TYR A 423 9.44 3.43 6.08
N ALA A 424 9.93 2.60 6.99
CA ALA A 424 9.12 1.95 8.03
C ALA A 424 8.46 2.96 8.99
N VAL A 425 9.17 4.01 9.40
CA VAL A 425 8.65 5.09 10.26
C VAL A 425 7.56 5.89 9.55
N SER A 426 7.58 5.99 8.22
CA SER A 426 6.51 6.66 7.47
C SER A 426 5.13 6.03 7.74
N PHE A 427 5.07 4.70 7.85
CA PHE A 427 3.85 3.98 8.20
C PHE A 427 3.37 4.34 9.61
N VAL A 428 4.29 4.47 10.55
CA VAL A 428 3.97 4.84 11.94
C VAL A 428 3.35 6.23 12.02
N LYS A 429 3.96 7.21 11.34
CA LYS A 429 3.51 8.60 11.34
C LYS A 429 2.09 8.75 10.77
N ARG A 430 1.80 8.10 9.63
CA ARG A 430 0.51 8.26 8.94
C ARG A 430 -0.65 7.41 9.46
N ASN A 431 -0.40 6.54 10.43
CA ASN A 431 -1.42 5.70 11.07
C ASN A 431 -1.53 6.01 12.57
N ASP A 432 -1.18 7.23 13.00
CA ASP A 432 -1.26 7.69 14.40
C ASP A 432 -0.59 6.73 15.40
N SER A 433 0.49 6.07 14.98
CA SER A 433 1.20 5.06 15.76
C SER A 433 0.36 3.85 16.21
N ASP A 434 -0.84 3.60 15.65
CA ASP A 434 -1.61 2.40 15.95
C ASP A 434 -0.97 1.17 15.28
N ILE A 435 -0.57 0.18 16.08
CA ILE A 435 0.19 -0.98 15.57
C ILE A 435 -0.59 -1.76 14.51
N MET A 436 -1.90 -1.98 14.73
CA MET A 436 -2.68 -2.79 13.79
C MET A 436 -2.85 -2.04 12.47
N ALA A 437 -3.15 -0.74 12.54
CA ALA A 437 -3.24 0.10 11.35
C ALA A 437 -1.91 0.17 10.59
N VAL A 438 -0.78 0.32 11.30
CA VAL A 438 0.57 0.29 10.71
C VAL A 438 0.84 -1.02 9.98
N LEU A 439 0.56 -2.17 10.61
CA LEU A 439 0.82 -3.48 10.01
C LEU A 439 -0.10 -3.78 8.83
N ASP A 440 -1.39 -3.44 8.94
CA ASP A 440 -2.36 -3.55 7.85
C ASP A 440 -1.94 -2.68 6.66
N ASP A 441 -1.43 -1.47 6.94
CA ASP A 441 -0.93 -0.54 5.93
C ASP A 441 0.35 -1.06 5.25
N ILE A 442 1.35 -1.56 5.99
CA ILE A 442 2.54 -2.21 5.39
C ILE A 442 2.10 -3.35 4.46
N ASN A 443 1.19 -4.21 4.91
CA ASN A 443 0.71 -5.34 4.12
C ASN A 443 0.08 -4.90 2.79
N ARG A 444 -0.83 -3.93 2.86
CA ARG A 444 -1.52 -3.38 1.67
C ARG A 444 -0.56 -2.64 0.75
N THR A 445 0.42 -1.95 1.31
CA THR A 445 1.43 -1.22 0.53
C THR A 445 2.23 -2.17 -0.33
N ILE A 446 2.70 -3.27 0.26
CA ILE A 446 3.45 -4.27 -0.50
C ILE A 446 2.57 -4.86 -1.60
N TYR A 447 1.32 -5.21 -1.28
CA TYR A 447 0.37 -5.75 -2.25
C TYR A 447 0.08 -4.81 -3.44
N TYR A 448 -0.18 -3.52 -3.19
CA TYR A 448 -0.60 -2.59 -4.25
C TYR A 448 0.57 -1.95 -5.00
N GLU A 449 1.74 -1.82 -4.37
CA GLU A 449 2.88 -1.08 -4.93
C GLU A 449 3.98 -1.97 -5.50
N TYR A 450 4.03 -3.25 -5.11
CA TYR A 450 5.08 -4.17 -5.55
C TYR A 450 4.51 -5.17 -6.53
N ASN A 451 5.19 -5.31 -7.67
CA ASN A 451 4.75 -6.19 -8.74
C ASN A 451 5.26 -7.60 -8.51
N TYR A 452 4.34 -8.56 -8.52
CA TYR A 452 4.70 -9.97 -8.51
C TYR A 452 5.25 -10.38 -9.88
N ILE A 453 6.54 -10.67 -9.97
CA ILE A 453 7.21 -11.06 -11.21
C ILE A 453 8.03 -12.33 -10.97
N SER A 454 7.62 -13.45 -11.57
CA SER A 454 8.36 -14.70 -11.45
C SER A 454 9.71 -14.59 -12.15
N GLY A 455 10.79 -15.03 -11.48
CA GLY A 455 12.15 -15.04 -12.00
C GLY A 455 12.87 -13.69 -11.99
N SER A 456 12.29 -12.64 -11.42
CA SER A 456 12.95 -11.32 -11.26
C SER A 456 14.04 -11.33 -10.19
N THR A 457 13.95 -12.27 -9.23
CA THR A 457 14.80 -12.33 -8.04
C THR A 457 15.55 -13.66 -7.93
N ASN A 458 16.54 -13.69 -7.05
CA ASN A 458 17.33 -14.88 -6.76
C ASN A 458 17.57 -15.00 -5.24
N PHE A 459 18.27 -16.05 -4.82
CA PHE A 459 18.52 -16.31 -3.39
C PHE A 459 19.42 -15.26 -2.69
N THR A 460 20.08 -14.36 -3.43
CA THR A 460 20.86 -13.25 -2.86
C THR A 460 20.08 -11.94 -2.81
N THR A 461 18.86 -11.89 -3.37
CA THR A 461 18.01 -10.71 -3.33
C THR A 461 17.69 -10.33 -1.89
N THR A 462 18.05 -9.11 -1.51
CA THR A 462 17.83 -8.58 -0.17
C THR A 462 16.51 -7.82 -0.05
N ALA A 463 16.04 -7.57 1.17
CA ALA A 463 14.88 -6.71 1.41
C ALA A 463 15.07 -5.30 0.82
N TYR A 464 16.31 -4.78 0.82
CA TYR A 464 16.61 -3.49 0.22
C TYR A 464 16.49 -3.52 -1.31
N ASP A 465 16.97 -4.58 -1.97
CA ASP A 465 16.83 -4.72 -3.42
C ASP A 465 15.37 -4.70 -3.86
N VAL A 466 14.49 -5.39 -3.10
CA VAL A 466 13.04 -5.44 -3.33
C VAL A 466 12.41 -4.07 -3.10
N TYR A 467 12.83 -3.37 -2.04
CA TYR A 467 12.41 -1.99 -1.76
C TYR A 467 12.75 -1.04 -2.91
N VAL A 468 13.92 -1.19 -3.54
CA VAL A 468 14.32 -0.35 -4.68
C VAL A 468 13.62 -0.78 -5.97
N SER A 469 13.57 -2.08 -6.28
CA SER A 469 13.03 -2.60 -7.54
C SER A 469 11.51 -2.52 -7.61
N ARG A 470 10.82 -2.62 -6.47
CA ARG A 470 9.37 -2.81 -6.36
C ARG A 470 8.88 -4.07 -7.09
N GLU A 471 9.74 -5.07 -7.22
CA GLU A 471 9.48 -6.32 -7.92
C GLU A 471 9.99 -7.50 -7.08
N GLY A 472 9.23 -8.60 -7.06
CA GLY A 472 9.64 -9.81 -6.35
C GLY A 472 8.61 -10.92 -6.39
N VAL A 473 8.86 -11.97 -5.61
CA VAL A 473 7.91 -13.07 -5.36
C VAL A 473 7.48 -13.10 -3.88
N CYS A 474 6.63 -14.06 -3.49
CA CYS A 474 6.08 -14.15 -2.13
C CYS A 474 7.14 -14.21 -1.03
N GLN A 475 8.27 -14.88 -1.30
CA GLN A 475 9.43 -14.90 -0.41
C GLN A 475 9.99 -13.50 -0.17
N ASP A 476 10.14 -12.72 -1.23
CA ASP A 476 10.76 -11.39 -1.21
C ASP A 476 9.90 -10.39 -0.46
N PHE A 477 8.59 -10.42 -0.71
CA PHE A 477 7.60 -9.59 -0.03
C PHE A 477 7.53 -9.90 1.47
N SER A 478 7.57 -11.19 1.82
CA SER A 478 7.63 -11.62 3.23
C SER A 478 8.91 -11.15 3.91
N ASN A 479 10.06 -11.28 3.25
CA ASN A 479 11.35 -10.83 3.78
C ASN A 479 11.41 -9.31 3.97
N LEU A 480 10.87 -8.53 3.03
CA LEU A 480 10.74 -7.08 3.16
C LEU A 480 9.86 -6.71 4.35
N PHE A 481 8.68 -7.31 4.48
CA PHE A 481 7.79 -7.03 5.61
C PHE A 481 8.46 -7.39 6.96
N ILE A 482 9.11 -8.55 7.04
CA ILE A 482 9.90 -8.93 8.23
C ILE A 482 10.96 -7.86 8.55
N CYS A 483 11.68 -7.37 7.54
CA CYS A 483 12.69 -6.33 7.73
C CYS A 483 12.09 -5.04 8.31
N LEU A 484 11.01 -4.53 7.70
CA LEU A 484 10.32 -3.31 8.16
C LEU A 484 9.78 -3.48 9.58
N ALA A 485 9.12 -4.60 9.89
CA ALA A 485 8.59 -4.87 11.22
C ALA A 485 9.70 -4.93 12.28
N ARG A 486 10.83 -5.57 11.97
CA ARG A 486 11.98 -5.65 12.90
C ARG A 486 12.64 -4.29 13.15
N LEU A 487 12.76 -3.45 12.12
CA LEU A 487 13.24 -2.08 12.26
C LEU A 487 12.34 -1.27 13.21
N LEU A 488 11.02 -1.51 13.15
CA LEU A 488 10.04 -0.93 14.06
C LEU A 488 10.06 -1.56 15.48
N GLY A 489 10.88 -2.57 15.74
CA GLY A 489 10.96 -3.26 17.03
C GLY A 489 9.85 -4.29 17.28
N ILE A 490 9.19 -4.73 16.22
CA ILE A 490 8.17 -5.78 16.24
C ILE A 490 8.85 -7.13 15.91
N PRO A 491 8.77 -8.14 16.80
CA PRO A 491 9.31 -9.44 16.49
C PRO A 491 8.57 -10.07 15.31
N ALA A 492 9.32 -10.47 14.29
CA ALA A 492 8.79 -11.00 13.04
C ALA A 492 9.48 -12.30 12.67
N ARG A 493 8.73 -13.27 12.14
CA ARG A 493 9.27 -14.54 11.64
C ARG A 493 8.71 -14.89 10.28
N TYR A 494 9.53 -15.59 9.50
CA TYR A 494 9.15 -16.12 8.20
C TYR A 494 8.35 -17.41 8.40
N ARG A 495 7.27 -17.58 7.65
CA ARG A 495 6.50 -18.81 7.61
C ARG A 495 6.33 -19.27 6.17
N THR A 496 6.51 -20.57 5.95
CA THR A 496 6.17 -21.23 4.70
C THR A 496 5.01 -22.20 4.88
N GLY A 497 4.29 -22.44 3.79
CA GLY A 497 3.31 -23.49 3.72
C GLY A 497 2.56 -23.53 2.40
N TYR A 498 1.27 -23.80 2.47
CA TYR A 498 0.41 -23.94 1.29
C TYR A 498 -0.78 -23.00 1.38
N ILE A 499 -1.26 -22.53 0.24
CA ILE A 499 -2.44 -21.68 0.13
C ILE A 499 -3.47 -22.33 -0.78
N PHE A 500 -4.72 -22.38 -0.34
CA PHE A 500 -5.84 -22.77 -1.18
C PHE A 500 -6.37 -21.54 -1.92
N ASN A 501 -6.14 -21.47 -3.24
CA ASN A 501 -6.46 -20.26 -4.00
C ASN A 501 -7.93 -20.13 -4.44
N GLY A 502 -8.74 -21.20 -4.40
CA GLY A 502 -10.22 -21.20 -4.51
C GLY A 502 -10.89 -20.40 -5.65
N GLY A 503 -10.15 -19.79 -6.57
CA GLY A 503 -10.63 -18.76 -7.51
C GLY A 503 -10.83 -17.35 -6.92
N HIS A 504 -10.44 -17.08 -5.67
CA HIS A 504 -10.71 -15.80 -4.99
C HIS A 504 -9.58 -14.78 -5.08
N TYR A 505 -8.35 -15.21 -5.37
CA TYR A 505 -7.19 -14.31 -5.47
C TYR A 505 -6.94 -13.89 -6.92
N SER A 506 -6.65 -12.60 -7.13
CA SER A 506 -6.39 -12.02 -8.46
C SER A 506 -5.14 -12.60 -9.14
N ASN A 507 -4.18 -13.10 -8.35
CA ASN A 507 -2.96 -13.72 -8.85
C ASN A 507 -3.17 -15.21 -9.13
N THR A 508 -3.82 -15.52 -10.24
CA THR A 508 -3.99 -16.90 -10.74
C THR A 508 -2.67 -17.57 -11.12
N ALA A 509 -1.59 -16.80 -11.32
CA ALA A 509 -0.23 -17.32 -11.54
C ALA A 509 0.38 -18.02 -10.31
N MET A 510 -0.27 -17.94 -9.15
CA MET A 510 0.08 -18.69 -7.93
C MET A 510 -0.56 -20.09 -7.87
N SER A 511 -1.25 -20.56 -8.92
CA SER A 511 -1.74 -21.93 -8.94
C SER A 511 -0.55 -22.87 -8.81
N ASP A 512 -0.54 -23.66 -7.74
CA ASP A 512 0.24 -24.89 -7.60
C ASP A 512 1.71 -24.75 -7.15
N ALA A 513 2.00 -23.81 -6.22
CA ALA A 513 3.31 -23.70 -5.57
C ALA A 513 3.24 -23.51 -4.04
N THR A 514 4.36 -23.78 -3.36
CA THR A 514 4.58 -23.43 -1.95
C THR A 514 4.47 -21.92 -1.75
N HIS A 515 3.86 -21.49 -0.66
CA HIS A 515 3.67 -20.07 -0.33
C HIS A 515 4.49 -19.63 0.89
N ALA A 516 4.67 -18.33 1.01
CA ALA A 516 5.42 -17.68 2.07
C ALA A 516 4.71 -16.43 2.56
N TRP A 517 4.72 -16.23 3.87
CA TRP A 517 4.13 -15.07 4.52
C TRP A 517 4.89 -14.73 5.82
N VAL A 518 4.50 -13.63 6.46
CA VAL A 518 5.10 -13.17 7.72
C VAL A 518 4.18 -13.47 8.89
N GLU A 519 4.75 -13.85 10.04
CA GLU A 519 4.06 -13.80 11.32
C GLU A 519 4.71 -12.76 12.24
N LEU A 520 3.88 -11.95 12.89
CA LEU A 520 4.27 -10.83 13.74
C LEU A 520 3.75 -11.03 15.16
N TYR A 521 4.62 -10.87 16.15
CA TYR A 521 4.24 -11.05 17.56
C TYR A 521 3.74 -9.74 18.16
N ILE A 522 2.45 -9.70 18.48
CA ILE A 522 1.79 -8.53 19.07
C ILE A 522 1.52 -8.78 20.55
N PRO A 523 1.88 -7.84 21.46
CA PRO A 523 1.59 -7.97 22.88
C PRO A 523 0.12 -8.32 23.13
N TRP A 524 -0.14 -9.27 24.04
CA TRP A 524 -1.48 -9.71 24.43
C TRP A 524 -2.32 -10.41 23.34
N VAL A 525 -1.86 -10.44 22.09
CA VAL A 525 -2.52 -11.13 20.98
C VAL A 525 -1.76 -12.39 20.55
N GLY A 526 -0.43 -12.33 20.54
CA GLY A 526 0.44 -13.41 20.08
C GLY A 526 0.86 -13.24 18.62
N TRP A 527 1.20 -14.35 17.96
CA TRP A 527 1.62 -14.36 16.55
C TRP A 527 0.41 -14.22 15.62
N ILE A 528 0.41 -13.17 14.79
CA ILE A 528 -0.57 -12.91 13.74
C ILE A 528 0.11 -13.02 12.39
N GLY A 529 -0.52 -13.71 11.44
CA GLY A 529 0.02 -13.89 10.09
C GLY A 529 -0.51 -12.84 9.11
N TYR A 530 0.38 -12.28 8.30
CA TYR A 530 0.04 -11.39 7.19
C TYR A 530 0.65 -11.90 5.90
N ASP A 531 -0.16 -11.91 4.84
CA ASP A 531 0.27 -12.25 3.49
C ASP A 531 0.38 -10.97 2.62
N PRO A 532 1.59 -10.43 2.43
CA PRO A 532 1.80 -9.22 1.62
C PRO A 532 1.63 -9.48 0.12
N THR A 533 1.65 -10.75 -0.31
CA THR A 533 1.46 -11.11 -1.72
C THR A 533 0.00 -10.98 -2.14
N ASN A 534 -0.92 -11.22 -1.20
CA ASN A 534 -2.36 -11.18 -1.41
C ASN A 534 -3.05 -10.02 -0.66
N GLY A 535 -2.29 -9.21 0.09
CA GLY A 535 -2.81 -8.05 0.83
C GLY A 535 -3.78 -8.41 1.96
N CYS A 536 -3.76 -9.65 2.44
CA CYS A 536 -4.71 -10.17 3.41
C CYS A 536 -4.05 -10.67 4.72
N GLU A 537 -4.87 -10.88 5.74
CA GLU A 537 -4.47 -11.61 6.95
C GLU A 537 -4.53 -13.12 6.67
N VAL A 538 -3.62 -13.88 7.27
CA VAL A 538 -3.57 -15.33 7.15
C VAL A 538 -4.80 -15.95 7.81
N ASN A 539 -5.52 -16.75 7.05
CA ASN A 539 -6.83 -17.30 7.40
C ASN A 539 -6.88 -18.84 7.18
N SER A 540 -8.09 -19.39 7.13
CA SER A 540 -8.34 -20.82 6.87
C SER A 540 -7.84 -21.35 5.52
N ASP A 541 -7.44 -20.47 4.61
CA ASP A 541 -6.87 -20.85 3.31
C ASP A 541 -5.37 -21.19 3.41
N HIS A 542 -4.74 -20.88 4.55
CA HIS A 542 -3.30 -21.00 4.74
C HIS A 542 -2.95 -22.19 5.65
N VAL A 543 -2.28 -23.19 5.09
CA VAL A 543 -1.76 -24.34 5.83
C VAL A 543 -0.32 -24.10 6.22
N ARG A 544 -0.04 -24.06 7.52
CA ARG A 544 1.26 -23.75 8.10
C ARG A 544 2.16 -24.98 8.14
N ILE A 545 3.36 -24.87 7.57
CA ILE A 545 4.38 -25.93 7.57
C ILE A 545 5.55 -25.54 8.48
N ALA A 546 6.51 -24.75 8.02
CA ALA A 546 7.71 -24.38 8.79
C ALA A 546 7.83 -22.86 9.04
N CYS A 547 8.54 -22.47 10.10
CA CYS A 547 8.92 -21.09 10.38
C CYS A 547 10.39 -20.95 10.72
N GLY A 548 10.90 -19.74 10.57
CA GLY A 548 12.26 -19.41 10.93
C GLY A 548 12.48 -17.92 10.95
N ARG A 549 13.72 -17.49 11.16
CA ARG A 549 14.05 -16.05 11.16
C ARG A 549 14.09 -15.52 9.74
N THR A 550 14.51 -16.34 8.79
CA THR A 550 14.57 -16.03 7.36
C THR A 550 14.11 -17.26 6.57
N TYR A 551 14.00 -17.12 5.25
CA TYR A 551 13.63 -18.23 4.36
C TYR A 551 14.55 -19.47 4.53
N ILE A 552 15.84 -19.29 4.84
CA ILE A 552 16.83 -20.37 5.01
C ILE A 552 16.41 -21.34 6.14
N ASP A 553 15.92 -20.80 7.24
CA ASP A 553 15.53 -21.56 8.42
C ASP A 553 14.24 -22.39 8.17
N ALA A 554 13.44 -22.00 7.17
CA ALA A 554 12.09 -22.56 6.93
C ALA A 554 11.93 -23.23 5.55
N THR A 555 12.97 -23.31 4.73
CA THR A 555 12.84 -23.84 3.35
C THR A 555 12.34 -25.30 3.38
N PRO A 556 11.33 -25.67 2.55
CA PRO A 556 10.72 -27.01 2.58
C PRO A 556 11.70 -28.16 2.34
N THR A 557 12.68 -27.97 1.46
CA THR A 557 13.72 -28.95 1.20
C THR A 557 15.08 -28.25 1.11
N THR A 558 16.05 -28.77 1.84
CA THR A 558 17.44 -28.29 1.79
C THR A 558 18.38 -29.47 1.65
N GLY A 559 19.22 -29.48 0.62
CA GLY A 559 20.13 -30.58 0.32
C GLY A 559 21.59 -30.12 0.26
N THR A 560 22.51 -30.98 0.68
CA THR A 560 23.94 -30.84 0.41
C THR A 560 24.43 -32.08 -0.32
N ILE A 561 25.04 -31.85 -1.49
CA ILE A 561 25.62 -32.89 -2.32
C ILE A 561 27.13 -32.95 -2.04
N TYR A 562 27.63 -34.12 -1.64
CA TYR A 562 29.04 -34.28 -1.27
C TYR A 562 29.90 -34.86 -2.40
N ARG A 563 29.33 -35.72 -3.25
CA ARG A 563 30.06 -36.41 -4.33
C ARG A 563 29.18 -36.75 -5.52
N GLY A 564 29.62 -36.30 -6.71
CA GLY A 564 28.90 -36.44 -7.97
C GLY A 564 27.88 -35.32 -8.09
N SER A 565 28.10 -34.38 -9.01
CA SER A 565 27.12 -33.38 -9.40
C SER A 565 27.50 -32.80 -10.76
N GLY A 566 26.54 -32.71 -11.67
CA GLY A 566 26.60 -31.89 -12.88
C GLY A 566 25.54 -30.79 -12.79
N LYS A 567 24.95 -30.39 -13.92
CA LYS A 567 23.77 -29.52 -13.86
C LYS A 567 22.61 -30.23 -13.12
N GLU A 568 21.93 -29.46 -12.27
CA GLU A 568 20.74 -29.86 -11.53
C GLU A 568 19.51 -29.20 -12.17
N SER A 569 18.43 -29.96 -12.27
CA SER A 569 17.11 -29.47 -12.65
C SER A 569 16.10 -29.80 -11.55
N LEU A 570 15.28 -28.82 -11.18
CA LEU A 570 14.28 -28.93 -10.13
C LEU A 570 12.88 -28.71 -10.73
N SER A 571 11.97 -29.61 -10.41
CA SER A 571 10.54 -29.49 -10.72
C SER A 571 9.73 -29.63 -9.45
N ILE A 572 8.77 -28.74 -9.25
CA ILE A 572 7.87 -28.71 -8.10
C ILE A 572 6.44 -28.70 -8.65
N ASP A 573 5.60 -29.62 -8.17
CA ASP A 573 4.16 -29.69 -8.44
C ASP A 573 3.43 -29.70 -7.10
N VAL A 574 2.55 -28.73 -6.85
CA VAL A 574 1.77 -28.65 -5.61
C VAL A 574 0.29 -28.58 -5.95
N LYS A 575 -0.56 -29.36 -5.30
CA LYS A 575 -2.01 -29.30 -5.49
C LYS A 575 -2.68 -29.19 -4.13
N VAL A 576 -3.63 -28.27 -4.02
CA VAL A 576 -4.40 -28.04 -2.80
C VAL A 576 -5.88 -28.11 -3.13
N PHE A 577 -6.59 -29.02 -2.48
CA PHE A 577 -8.02 -29.26 -2.68
C PHE A 577 -8.77 -28.96 -1.39
N ASP A 578 -9.90 -28.25 -1.49
CA ASP A 578 -10.85 -28.12 -0.38
C ASP A 578 -11.81 -29.33 -0.43
N ILE A 579 -11.81 -30.11 0.65
CA ILE A 579 -12.62 -31.32 0.83
C ILE A 579 -13.56 -31.20 2.04
N THR A 580 -13.85 -29.96 2.46
CA THR A 580 -14.81 -29.68 3.54
C THR A 580 -16.21 -30.13 3.10
N GLU A 581 -16.84 -31.01 3.89
CA GLU A 581 -18.20 -31.53 3.65
C GLU A 581 -19.32 -30.56 4.04
#